data_AF-A0A4Y1WYV9-F1
#
_entry.id   AF-A0A4Y1WYV9-F1
#
_cell.length_a   1.000
_cell.length_b   1.000
_cell.length_c   1.000
_cell.angle_alpha   90.00
_cell.angle_beta   90.00
_cell.angle_gamma   90.00
#
_symmetry.space_group_name_H-M   'P 1'
#
loop_
_entity.id
_entity.type
_entity.pdbx_description
1 polymer ?
#
loop_
_entity_poly.entity_id
_entity_poly.type
_entity_poly.pdbx_seq_one_letter_code
_entity_poly.pdbx_strand_id
1 'polypeptide(L)'
;MKTDTNKLNPTYEIRQNGKTVLRSDCEFSLPMIFNNLTGRNFAKKSEYHDYIRFIAIKEMGFTYGEIELVKNGEVVAKGHITKK
;
A
#
# COMPACT_ATOMS: atom_id res chain seq x y z
N MET A 1 -26.38 -2.43 25.08
CA MET A 1 -26.14 -2.20 23.64
C MET A 1 -25.68 -3.52 23.03
N LYS A 2 -26.41 -4.08 22.08
CA LYS A 2 -25.98 -5.30 21.37
C LYS A 2 -24.97 -4.83 20.32
N THR A 3 -23.70 -5.18 20.50
CA THR A 3 -22.70 -5.01 19.44
C THR A 3 -22.97 -6.08 18.41
N ASP A 4 -23.48 -5.70 17.24
CA ASP A 4 -23.61 -6.61 16.10
C ASP A 4 -22.21 -7.13 15.74
N THR A 5 -21.91 -8.35 16.15
CA THR A 5 -20.62 -9.04 15.97
C THR A 5 -20.37 -9.52 14.53
N ASN A 6 -21.08 -8.96 13.54
CA ASN A 6 -21.04 -9.45 12.16
C ASN A 6 -20.59 -8.41 11.12
N LYS A 7 -19.98 -7.31 11.53
CA LYS A 7 -19.18 -6.47 10.61
C LYS A 7 -17.75 -7.02 10.58
N LEU A 8 -17.46 -7.84 9.57
CA LEU A 8 -16.08 -8.13 9.19
C LEU A 8 -15.35 -6.79 9.01
N ASN A 9 -14.20 -6.63 9.68
CA ASN A 9 -13.34 -5.45 9.47
C ASN A 9 -13.00 -5.35 7.97
N PRO A 10 -13.00 -4.14 7.39
CA PRO A 10 -12.65 -3.97 6.00
C PRO A 10 -11.23 -4.48 5.76
N THR A 11 -11.06 -5.34 4.76
CA THR A 11 -9.73 -5.83 4.36
C THR A 11 -9.12 -4.87 3.36
N TYR A 12 -7.88 -4.47 3.60
CA TYR A 12 -7.09 -3.68 2.69
C TYR A 12 -5.96 -4.52 2.10
N GLU A 13 -5.63 -4.25 0.85
CA GLU A 13 -4.52 -4.87 0.14
C GLU A 13 -3.79 -3.84 -0.69
N ILE A 14 -2.47 -4.00 -0.83
CA ILE A 14 -1.70 -3.34 -1.89
C ILE A 14 -1.30 -4.44 -2.86
N ARG A 15 -1.75 -4.32 -4.11
CA ARG A 15 -1.49 -5.28 -5.18
C ARG A 15 -0.48 -4.72 -6.17
N GLN A 16 0.30 -5.61 -6.76
CA GLN A 16 1.16 -5.33 -7.90
C GLN A 16 1.06 -6.50 -8.88
N ASN A 17 0.92 -6.21 -10.18
CA ASN A 17 0.75 -7.23 -11.22
C ASN A 17 -0.39 -8.22 -10.92
N GLY A 18 -1.50 -7.71 -10.38
CA GLY A 18 -2.68 -8.51 -10.00
C GLY A 18 -2.50 -9.38 -8.75
N LYS A 19 -1.35 -9.31 -8.06
CA LYS A 19 -1.06 -10.11 -6.85
C LYS A 19 -0.98 -9.24 -5.61
N THR A 20 -1.53 -9.71 -4.50
CA THR A 20 -1.42 -9.06 -3.19
C THR A 20 0.00 -9.17 -2.66
N VAL A 21 0.63 -8.01 -2.42
CA VAL A 21 1.97 -7.92 -1.81
C VAL A 21 1.84 -7.66 -0.31
N LEU A 22 0.97 -6.73 0.08
CA LEU A 22 0.64 -6.45 1.48
C LEU A 22 -0.86 -6.60 1.72
N ARG A 23 -1.23 -7.10 2.90
CA ARG A 23 -2.62 -7.24 3.35
C ARG A 23 -2.73 -6.86 4.82
N SER A 24 -3.78 -6.14 5.18
CA SER A 24 -4.10 -5.79 6.56
C SER A 24 -5.60 -5.61 6.74
N ASP A 25 -6.10 -5.85 7.94
CA ASP A 25 -7.44 -5.50 8.41
C ASP A 25 -7.47 -4.15 9.14
N CYS A 26 -6.31 -3.49 9.26
CA CYS A 26 -6.20 -2.15 9.82
C CYS A 26 -6.59 -1.10 8.78
N GLU A 27 -7.54 -0.24 9.14
CA GLU A 27 -8.12 0.76 8.23
C GLU A 27 -7.11 1.81 7.73
N PHE A 28 -6.08 2.12 8.52
CA PHE A 28 -5.22 3.29 8.27
C PHE A 28 -3.83 2.94 7.75
N SER A 29 -3.32 1.73 8.03
CA SER A 29 -1.92 1.38 7.78
C SER A 29 -1.59 1.29 6.29
N LEU A 30 -2.40 0.56 5.51
CA LEU A 30 -2.13 0.35 4.08
C LEU A 30 -2.33 1.61 3.22
N PRO A 31 -3.35 2.46 3.44
CA PRO A 31 -3.42 3.75 2.77
C PRO A 31 -2.17 4.62 3.02
N MET A 32 -1.64 4.61 4.24
CA MET A 32 -0.41 5.35 4.58
C MET A 32 0.82 4.78 3.88
N ILE A 33 0.99 3.45 3.90
CA ILE A 33 2.07 2.78 3.16
C ILE A 33 1.95 3.04 1.67
N PHE A 34 0.75 3.01 1.10
CA PHE A 34 0.50 3.35 -0.30
C PHE A 34 0.94 4.77 -0.64
N ASN A 35 0.69 5.74 0.24
CA ASN A 35 1.17 7.10 0.07
C ASN A 35 2.71 7.18 0.12
N ASN A 36 3.37 6.39 0.97
CA ASN A 36 4.84 6.29 0.97
C ASN A 36 5.36 5.70 -0.34
N LEU A 37 4.79 4.57 -0.79
CA LEU A 37 5.18 3.88 -2.03
C LEU A 37 5.00 4.76 -3.28
N THR A 38 4.03 5.66 -3.26
CA THR A 38 3.74 6.63 -4.32
C THR A 38 4.43 7.99 -4.12
N GLY A 39 5.31 8.11 -3.13
CA GLY A 39 6.12 9.31 -2.90
C GLY A 39 5.39 10.50 -2.28
N ARG A 40 4.11 10.36 -1.92
CA ARG A 40 3.26 11.47 -1.44
C ARG A 40 3.60 11.96 -0.03
N ASN A 41 4.24 11.12 0.77
CA ASN A 41 4.60 11.44 2.17
C ASN A 41 6.07 11.88 2.34
N PHE A 42 6.82 12.07 1.25
CA PHE A 42 8.22 12.46 1.32
C PHE A 42 8.41 13.90 0.84
N ALA A 43 9.04 14.73 1.66
CA ALA A 43 9.37 16.10 1.26
C ALA A 43 10.58 16.13 0.31
N LYS A 44 11.55 15.22 0.50
CA LYS A 44 12.73 15.11 -0.35
C LYS A 44 12.67 13.85 -1.21
N LYS A 45 13.02 14.00 -2.49
CA LYS A 45 13.13 12.87 -3.42
C LYS A 45 14.15 11.82 -2.98
N SER A 46 15.25 12.22 -2.33
CA SER A 46 16.25 11.28 -1.83
C SER A 46 15.68 10.32 -0.77
N GLU A 47 14.88 10.84 0.16
CA GLU A 47 14.24 10.03 1.23
C GLU A 47 13.24 9.03 0.64
N TYR A 48 12.47 9.46 -0.38
CA TYR A 48 11.61 8.56 -1.13
C TYR A 48 12.42 7.44 -1.81
N HIS A 49 13.52 7.78 -2.48
CA HIS A 49 14.35 6.79 -3.18
C HIS A 49 15.01 5.80 -2.23
N ASP A 50 15.49 6.25 -1.07
CA ASP A 50 16.05 5.36 -0.05
C ASP A 50 14.98 4.42 0.48
N TYR A 51 13.77 4.92 0.77
CA TYR A 51 12.64 4.09 1.17
C TYR A 51 12.29 3.04 0.11
N ILE A 52 12.18 3.43 -1.16
CA ILE A 52 11.86 2.48 -2.24
C ILE A 52 12.95 1.42 -2.38
N ARG A 53 14.22 1.82 -2.39
CA ARG A 53 15.35 0.91 -2.62
C ARG A 53 15.54 -0.06 -1.47
N PHE A 54 15.57 0.45 -0.24
CA PHE A 54 15.98 -0.33 0.92
C PHE A 54 14.82 -0.99 1.65
N ILE A 55 13.58 -0.49 1.52
CA ILE A 55 12.42 -1.03 2.22
C ILE A 55 11.43 -1.65 1.23
N ALA A 56 10.89 -0.87 0.29
CA ALA A 56 9.80 -1.35 -0.58
C ALA A 56 10.24 -2.53 -1.47
N ILE A 57 11.37 -2.39 -2.15
CA ILE A 57 11.86 -3.42 -3.07
C ILE A 57 12.56 -4.54 -2.32
N LYS A 58 13.47 -4.19 -1.40
CA LYS A 58 14.34 -5.18 -0.76
C LYS A 58 13.61 -6.02 0.29
N GLU A 59 12.74 -5.41 1.10
CA GLU A 59 12.14 -6.08 2.27
C GLU A 59 10.66 -6.42 2.05
N MET A 60 9.88 -5.54 1.40
CA MET A 60 8.44 -5.74 1.22
C MET A 60 8.08 -6.55 -0.03
N GLY A 61 9.02 -6.77 -0.96
CA GLY A 61 8.80 -7.57 -2.17
C GLY A 61 8.10 -6.83 -3.32
N PHE A 62 8.07 -5.50 -3.29
CA PHE A 62 7.61 -4.71 -4.44
C PHE A 62 8.68 -4.65 -5.55
N THR A 63 8.23 -4.24 -6.72
CA THR A 63 9.04 -3.87 -7.86
C THR A 63 8.64 -2.49 -8.36
N TYR A 64 9.43 -1.89 -9.24
CA TYR A 64 9.03 -0.67 -9.93
C TYR A 64 7.82 -0.93 -10.83
N GLY A 65 6.91 0.04 -10.93
CA GLY A 65 5.71 -0.05 -11.77
C GLY A 65 4.42 0.24 -11.02
N GLU A 66 3.30 -0.12 -11.65
CA GLU A 66 1.96 0.13 -11.12
C GLU A 66 1.70 -0.66 -9.82
N ILE A 67 0.98 -0.03 -8.90
CA ILE A 67 0.40 -0.66 -7.71
C ILE A 67 -1.05 -0.22 -7.53
N GLU A 68 -1.84 -1.07 -6.91
CA GLU A 68 -3.27 -0.84 -6.65
C GLU A 68 -3.53 -0.91 -5.14
N LEU A 69 -4.20 0.09 -4.59
CA LEU A 69 -4.80 -0.01 -3.26
C LEU A 69 -6.19 -0.59 -3.42
N VAL A 70 -6.46 -1.69 -2.71
CA VAL A 70 -7.70 -2.44 -2.78
C VAL A 70 -8.37 -2.47 -1.42
N LYS A 71 -9.68 -2.20 -1.36
CA LYS A 71 -10.51 -2.29 -0.16
C LYS A 71 -11.65 -3.27 -0.43
N ASN A 72 -11.77 -4.32 0.40
CA ASN A 72 -12.78 -5.37 0.26
C ASN A 72 -12.84 -6.00 -1.14
N GLY A 73 -11.69 -6.13 -1.81
CA GLY A 73 -11.59 -6.68 -3.16
C GLY A 73 -11.75 -5.68 -4.29
N GLU A 74 -12.17 -4.44 -4.03
CA GLU A 74 -12.33 -3.38 -5.02
C GLU A 74 -11.12 -2.44 -5.06
N VAL A 75 -10.65 -2.10 -6.26
CA VAL A 75 -9.56 -1.14 -6.44
C VAL A 75 -10.08 0.27 -6.13
N VAL A 76 -9.50 0.91 -5.11
CA VAL A 76 -9.88 2.26 -4.67
C VAL A 76 -8.87 3.33 -5.09
N ALA A 77 -7.62 2.94 -5.39
CA ALA A 77 -6.62 3.84 -5.95
C ALA A 77 -5.56 3.09 -6.77
N LYS A 78 -4.96 3.78 -7.74
CA LYS A 78 -3.78 3.32 -8.50
C LYS A 78 -2.61 4.28 -8.26
N GLY A 79 -1.40 3.74 -8.32
CA GLY A 79 -0.16 4.47 -8.09
C GLY A 79 1.01 3.85 -8.84
N HIS A 80 2.16 4.50 -8.81
CA HIS A 80 3.39 3.99 -9.40
C HIS A 80 4.56 4.11 -8.43
N ILE A 81 5.36 3.05 -8.33
CA ILE A 81 6.66 3.08 -7.67
C ILE A 81 7.71 3.45 -8.71
N THR A 82 8.39 4.59 -8.54
CA THR A 82 9.35 5.12 -9.52
C THR A 82 10.80 4.93 -9.08
N LYS A 83 11.70 4.89 -10.06
CA LYS A 83 13.16 4.76 -9.86
C LYS A 83 13.87 6.12 -9.81
N LYS A 84 13.16 7.23 -10.06
CA LYS A 84 13.71 8.57 -10.32
C LYS A 84 12.80 9.68 -9.79
#